data_AF-U2BAM0-F1
#
_entry.id   AF-U2BAM0-F1
#
_cell.length_a   1.000
_cell.length_b   1.000
_cell.length_c   1.000
_cell.angle_alpha   90.00
_cell.angle_beta   90.00
_cell.angle_gamma   90.00
#
_symmetry.space_group_name_H-M   'P 1'
#
loop_
_entity.id
_entity.type
_entity.pdbx_description
1 polymer ?
#
loop_
_entity_poly.entity_id
_entity_poly.type
_entity_poly.pdbx_seq_one_letter_code
_entity_poly.pdbx_strand_id
1 'polypeptide(L)'
;MALQSTPAQKLSVWRKGLLREITWARQASHPLAIDTHGDKAHGMIYAAFILGAISSDEYDRVSELTINATYCRRMECQQGPYTYKAPAGPVQEAAA
;
A
#
# COMPACT_ATOMS: atom_id res chain seq x y z
N MET A 1 13.85 23.60 27.24
CA MET A 1 14.56 23.45 25.96
C MET A 1 13.97 22.28 25.21
N ALA A 2 13.27 22.51 24.09
CA ALA A 2 12.76 21.42 23.25
C ALA A 2 13.88 20.97 22.30
N LEU A 3 14.29 19.70 22.38
CA LEU A 3 15.22 19.11 21.41
C LEU A 3 14.56 19.13 20.02
N GLN A 4 15.04 20.01 19.15
CA GLN A 4 14.61 20.02 17.75
C GLN A 4 15.18 18.79 17.06
N SER A 5 14.31 18.03 16.38
CA SER A 5 14.72 16.82 15.65
C SER A 5 15.61 17.20 14.47
N THR A 6 16.68 16.44 14.26
CA THR A 6 17.56 16.63 13.10
C THR A 6 16.84 16.29 11.80
N PRO A 7 17.28 16.81 10.64
CA PRO A 7 16.70 16.45 9.34
C PRO A 7 16.64 14.93 9.10
N ALA A 8 17.68 14.19 9.50
CA ALA A 8 17.72 12.74 9.41
C ALA A 8 16.67 12.04 10.30
N GLN A 9 16.42 12.58 11.51
CA GLN A 9 15.36 12.06 12.39
C GLN A 9 13.98 12.30 11.80
N LYS A 10 13.72 13.50 11.24
CA LYS A 10 12.47 13.81 10.52
C LYS A 10 12.27 12.89 9.31
N LEU A 11 13.35 12.61 8.58
CA LEU A 11 13.37 11.66 7.46
C LEU A 11 12.99 10.23 7.89
N SER A 12 13.52 9.78 9.03
CA SER A 12 13.19 8.45 9.56
C SER A 12 11.73 8.34 10.02
N VAL A 13 11.16 9.42 10.57
CA VAL A 13 9.79 9.44 11.11
C VAL A 13 8.76 9.39 9.98
N TRP A 14 8.93 10.18 8.91
CA TRP A 14 7.97 10.13 7.80
C TRP A 14 8.02 8.78 7.08
N ARG A 15 9.22 8.21 6.87
CA ARG A 15 9.37 6.89 6.23
C ARG A 15 8.65 5.80 7.03
N LYS A 16 8.79 5.81 8.36
CA LYS A 16 8.04 4.91 9.25
C LYS A 16 6.53 5.12 9.17
N GLY A 17 6.09 6.38 9.11
CA GLY A 17 4.68 6.71 8.95
C GLY A 17 4.10 6.22 7.62
N LEU A 18 4.82 6.45 6.51
CA LEU A 18 4.42 5.97 5.19
C LEU A 18 4.30 4.44 5.14
N LEU A 19 5.32 3.73 5.64
CA LEU A 19 5.29 2.27 5.71
C LEU A 19 4.10 1.75 6.53
N ARG A 20 3.75 2.44 7.63
CA ARG A 20 2.58 2.09 8.44
C ARG A 20 1.28 2.25 7.66
N GLU A 21 1.07 3.38 6.97
CA GLU A 21 -0.16 3.60 6.20
C GLU A 21 -0.30 2.60 5.04
N ILE A 22 0.79 2.31 4.32
CA ILE A 22 0.78 1.27 3.26
C ILE A 22 0.46 -0.11 3.85
N THR A 23 1.03 -0.44 5.02
CA THR A 23 0.74 -1.71 5.71
C THR A 23 -0.73 -1.81 6.11
N TRP A 24 -1.29 -0.73 6.66
CA TRP A 24 -2.71 -0.66 7.00
C TRP A 24 -3.61 -0.78 5.78
N ALA A 25 -3.31 -0.07 4.69
CA ALA A 25 -4.04 -0.20 3.43
C ALA A 25 -4.03 -1.65 2.91
N ARG A 26 -2.87 -2.32 2.96
CA ARG A 26 -2.71 -3.72 2.51
C ARG A 26 -3.48 -4.72 3.38
N GLN A 27 -3.59 -4.47 4.68
CA GLN A 27 -4.25 -5.38 5.63
C GLN A 27 -5.74 -5.09 5.80
N ALA A 28 -6.22 -3.94 5.35
CA ALA A 28 -7.63 -3.58 5.43
C ALA A 28 -8.52 -4.61 4.73
N SER A 29 -9.63 -4.96 5.37
CA SER A 29 -10.63 -5.91 4.87
C SER A 29 -11.81 -5.22 4.16
N HIS A 30 -11.83 -3.89 4.14
CA HIS A 30 -12.93 -3.10 3.61
C HIS A 30 -12.41 -2.03 2.62
N PRO A 31 -13.04 -1.86 1.44
CA PRO A 31 -12.64 -0.88 0.42
C PRO A 31 -12.43 0.54 0.98
N LEU A 32 -13.36 1.05 1.78
CA LEU A 32 -13.23 2.40 2.38
C LEU A 32 -11.97 2.57 3.24
N ALA A 33 -11.55 1.54 3.97
CA ALA A 33 -10.35 1.60 4.80
C ALA A 33 -9.07 1.53 3.94
N ILE A 34 -9.09 0.72 2.87
CA ILE A 34 -8.01 0.65 1.88
C ILE A 34 -7.79 2.05 1.28
N ASP A 35 -8.88 2.72 0.88
CA ASP A 35 -8.86 4.04 0.26
C ASP A 35 -8.35 5.10 1.24
N THR A 36 -8.88 5.10 2.47
CA THR A 36 -8.47 6.05 3.51
C THR A 36 -6.97 5.97 3.80
N HIS A 37 -6.42 4.76 3.92
CA HIS A 37 -4.99 4.57 4.20
C HIS A 37 -4.13 4.79 2.95
N GLY A 38 -4.64 4.46 1.77
CA GLY A 38 -4.00 4.75 0.49
C GLY A 38 -3.84 6.25 0.25
N ASP A 39 -4.91 7.03 0.45
CA ASP A 39 -4.90 8.48 0.30
C ASP A 39 -3.96 9.15 1.30
N LYS A 40 -3.93 8.66 2.55
CA LYS A 40 -2.97 9.12 3.56
C LYS A 40 -1.53 8.85 3.12
N ALA A 41 -1.23 7.64 2.67
CA ALA A 41 0.11 7.27 2.19
C ALA A 41 0.52 8.16 1.00
N HIS A 42 -0.36 8.35 0.03
CA HIS A 42 -0.12 9.20 -1.13
C HIS A 42 0.09 10.67 -0.74
N GLY A 43 -0.73 11.20 0.18
CA GLY A 43 -0.56 12.54 0.73
C GLY A 43 0.78 12.74 1.44
N MET A 44 1.30 11.73 2.14
CA MET A 44 2.63 11.76 2.75
C MET A 44 3.75 11.79 1.71
N ILE A 45 3.61 11.04 0.61
CA ILE A 45 4.57 11.03 -0.50
C ILE A 45 4.61 12.41 -1.18
N TYR A 46 3.44 12.98 -1.45
CA TYR A 46 3.33 14.34 -2.00
C TYR A 46 3.95 15.39 -1.07
N ALA A 47 3.66 15.32 0.23
CA ALA A 47 4.29 16.22 1.20
C ALA A 47 5.81 16.08 1.24
N ALA A 48 6.34 14.85 1.16
CA ALA A 48 7.78 14.61 1.11
C ALA A 48 8.43 15.22 -0.14
N PHE A 49 7.76 15.16 -1.29
CA PHE A 49 8.22 15.79 -2.53
C PHE A 49 8.26 17.32 -2.42
N ILE A 50 7.15 17.95 -2.00
CA ILE A 50 7.07 19.42 -1.87
C ILE A 50 8.09 19.96 -0.86
N LEU A 51 8.40 19.19 0.18
CA LEU A 51 9.42 19.55 1.17
C LEU A 51 10.85 19.25 0.72
N GLY A 52 11.07 18.75 -0.50
CA GLY A 52 12.38 18.41 -1.05
C GLY A 52 13.06 17.22 -0.35
N ALA A 53 12.30 16.39 0.35
CA ALA A 53 12.83 15.22 1.05
C ALA A 53 13.03 14.00 0.13
N ILE A 54 12.37 14.01 -1.04
CA ILE A 54 12.53 13.04 -2.12
C ILE A 54 12.58 13.78 -3.46
N SER A 55 13.27 13.22 -4.43
CA SER A 55 13.33 13.70 -5.82
C SER A 55 12.03 13.47 -6.59
N SER A 56 11.90 14.07 -7.77
CA SER A 56 10.78 13.79 -8.70
C SER A 56 10.69 12.31 -9.06
N ASP A 57 11.83 11.69 -9.37
CA ASP A 57 11.89 10.29 -9.78
C ASP A 57 11.49 9.34 -8.65
N GLU A 58 11.86 9.69 -7.41
CA GLU A 58 11.41 8.97 -6.21
C GLU A 58 9.92 9.20 -5.94
N TYR A 59 9.41 10.42 -6.15
CA TYR A 59 7.99 10.71 -6.05
C TYR A 59 7.19 9.82 -7.01
N ASP A 60 7.53 9.80 -8.29
CA ASP A 60 6.82 9.03 -9.31
C ASP A 60 6.80 7.53 -8.97
N ARG A 61 7.96 6.96 -8.65
CA ARG A 61 8.08 5.52 -8.32
C ARG A 61 7.30 5.14 -7.08
N VAL A 62 7.42 5.90 -5.99
CA VAL A 62 6.79 5.55 -4.71
C VAL A 62 5.28 5.82 -4.78
N SER A 63 4.88 6.86 -5.49
CA SER A 63 3.48 7.19 -5.80
C SER A 63 2.80 6.05 -6.57
N GLU A 64 3.40 5.62 -7.68
CA GLU A 64 2.89 4.53 -8.52
C GLU A 64 2.77 3.22 -7.73
N LEU A 65 3.80 2.84 -6.97
CA LEU A 65 3.76 1.64 -6.13
C LEU A 65 2.63 1.70 -5.09
N THR A 66 2.38 2.86 -4.50
CA THR A 66 1.34 3.05 -3.49
C THR A 66 -0.07 2.95 -4.11
N ILE A 67 -0.27 3.57 -5.27
CA ILE A 67 -1.54 3.49 -6.02
C ILE A 67 -1.80 2.05 -6.45
N ASN A 68 -0.80 1.38 -7.01
CA ASN A 68 -0.96 -0.01 -7.46
C ASN A 68 -1.25 -0.96 -6.29
N ALA A 69 -0.56 -0.81 -5.16
CA ALA A 69 -0.80 -1.64 -3.98
C ALA A 69 -2.23 -1.48 -3.41
N THR A 70 -2.71 -0.23 -3.33
CA THR A 70 -4.05 0.08 -2.83
C THR A 70 -5.14 -0.40 -3.81
N TYR A 71 -4.93 -0.21 -5.10
CA TYR A 71 -5.82 -0.73 -6.16
C TYR A 71 -5.91 -2.26 -6.12
N CYS A 72 -4.78 -2.98 -6.12
CA CYS A 72 -4.78 -4.44 -6.04
C CYS A 72 -5.55 -4.93 -4.82
N ARG A 73 -5.32 -4.33 -3.65
CA ARG A 73 -6.02 -4.71 -2.43
C ARG A 73 -7.52 -4.42 -2.50
N ARG A 74 -7.91 -3.30 -3.10
CA ARG A 74 -9.33 -2.98 -3.34
C ARG A 74 -9.98 -4.04 -4.22
N MET A 75 -9.31 -4.45 -5.29
CA MET A 75 -9.79 -5.49 -6.19
C MET A 75 -9.96 -6.83 -5.47
N GLU A 76 -9.01 -7.22 -4.61
CA GLU A 76 -9.12 -8.43 -3.77
C GLU A 76 -10.33 -8.39 -2.82
N CYS A 77 -10.70 -7.21 -2.31
CA CYS A 77 -11.86 -7.05 -1.43
C CYS A 77 -13.20 -6.97 -2.19
N GLN A 78 -13.20 -6.45 -3.42
CA GLN A 78 -14.41 -6.33 -4.26
C GLN A 78 -14.74 -7.63 -4.99
N GLN A 79 -13.71 -8.40 -5.32
CA GLN A 79 -13.88 -9.76 -5.80
C GLN A 79 -14.30 -10.61 -4.60
N GLY A 80 -15.61 -10.90 -4.49
CA GLY A 80 -16.14 -11.92 -3.57
C GLY A 80 -15.32 -13.21 -3.67
N PRO A 81 -15.30 -14.05 -2.62
CA PRO A 81 -14.20 -14.97 -2.34
C PRO A 81 -13.79 -15.74 -3.60
N TYR A 82 -12.62 -15.41 -4.14
CA TYR A 82 -11.82 -16.42 -4.82
C TYR A 82 -11.41 -17.42 -3.74
N THR A 83 -12.36 -18.28 -3.35
CA THR A 83 -11.98 -19.66 -3.16
C THR A 83 -11.34 -20.03 -4.49
N TYR A 84 -10.01 -20.01 -4.55
CA TYR A 84 -9.33 -21.02 -5.32
C TYR A 84 -9.89 -22.33 -4.78
N LYS A 85 -10.97 -22.82 -5.39
CA LYS A 85 -11.37 -24.21 -5.25
C LYS A 85 -10.20 -24.93 -5.88
N ALA A 86 -9.24 -25.37 -5.05
CA ALA A 86 -8.38 -26.46 -5.45
C ALA A 86 -9.29 -27.49 -6.13
N PRO A 87 -8.97 -27.96 -7.35
CA PRO A 87 -9.84 -28.86 -8.08
C PRO A 87 -10.32 -29.94 -7.12
N ALA A 88 -11.64 -29.99 -6.92
CA ALA A 88 -12.23 -30.88 -5.95
C ALA A 88 -12.06 -32.31 -6.48
N GLY A 89 -11.09 -33.02 -5.91
CA GLY A 89 -10.88 -34.44 -6.18
C GLY A 89 -10.03 -34.73 -7.42
N PRO A 90 -9.54 -35.98 -7.53
CA PRO A 90 -8.75 -36.41 -8.65
C PRO A 90 -9.56 -36.20 -9.94
N VAL A 91 -8.90 -35.67 -10.97
CA VAL A 91 -9.42 -35.67 -12.33
C VAL A 91 -9.75 -37.14 -12.65
N GLN A 92 -11.04 -37.48 -12.72
CA GLN A 92 -11.45 -38.72 -13.36
C GLN A 92 -11.04 -38.56 -14.82
N GLU A 93 -9.93 -39.21 -15.16
CA GLU A 93 -9.51 -39.43 -16.52
C GLU A 93 -10.63 -40.21 -17.20
N ALA A 94 -11.41 -39.51 -18.02
CA ALA A 94 -12.42 -40.15 -18.85
C ALA A 94 -11.68 -41.02 -19.88
N ALA A 95 -11.97 -42.31 -19.80
CA ALA A 95 -11.53 -43.41 -20.65
C ALA A 95 -11.17 -43.07 -22.11
N ALA A 96 -10.04 -43.61 -22.55
CA ALA A 96 -9.86 -44.17 -23.89
C ALA A 96 -9.30 -45.59 -23.74
#